data_AF-A0AAV1P5U9-F1
#
_entry.id   AF-A0AAV1P5U9-F1
#
_cell.length_a   1.000
_cell.length_b   1.000
_cell.length_c   1.000
_cell.angle_alpha   90.00
_cell.angle_beta   90.00
_cell.angle_gamma   90.00
#
_symmetry.space_group_name_H-M   'P 1'
#
loop_
_entity.id
_entity.type
_entity.pdbx_description
1 polymer ?
#
loop_
_entity_poly.entity_id
_entity_poly.type
_entity_poly.pdbx_seq_one_letter_code
_entity_poly.pdbx_strand_id
1 'polypeptide(L)'
;MSLSVQFGVLRTRELRELLEDEHKINHIVRCSEKFQGLQRAKEKMLLSNQKLAKETLSQKSKFKDAKLLLAMKYQELEKLRSIIQAKQEQLAEKYSVHYAQQCLLKKINHAEEECELLLQRFVEGETLLAVFLDSFLSSQKQQHIKLVLLKKLQERTELKSAERLSEIPPQYFSVGFHQQIHNHCLPVCNLTTAFVLPACCHSLTSLPILPRPFLLPFGAHIHTAQCPQHLSLCFDHIESPHPGKFPKWPTRPVRLQPLKVEHRRHQQAPQ
;
A
#
# COMPACT_ATOMS: atom_id res chain seq x y z
N MET A 1 61.32 -1.31 17.88
CA MET A 1 62.63 -1.29 17.19
C MET A 1 62.40 -1.65 15.74
N SER A 2 62.74 -0.77 14.79
CA SER A 2 62.57 -1.06 13.37
C SER A 2 63.42 -2.28 12.97
N LEU A 3 62.88 -3.17 12.13
CA LEU A 3 63.59 -4.35 11.61
C LEU A 3 64.95 -3.97 10.99
N SER A 4 65.03 -2.78 10.38
CA SER A 4 66.26 -2.22 9.81
C SER A 4 67.38 -2.03 10.86
N VAL A 5 67.02 -1.72 12.10
CA VAL A 5 67.98 -1.58 13.21
C VAL A 5 68.43 -2.94 13.73
N GLN A 6 67.53 -3.94 13.72
CA GLN A 6 67.87 -5.31 14.12
C GLN A 6 68.81 -6.01 13.12
N PHE A 7 68.62 -5.79 11.82
CA PHE A 7 69.49 -6.37 10.79
C PHE A 7 70.85 -5.67 10.67
N GLY A 8 70.96 -4.40 11.08
CA GLY A 8 72.22 -3.65 11.05
C GLY A 8 73.28 -4.12 12.07
N VAL A 9 72.88 -4.93 13.06
CA VAL A 9 73.77 -5.44 14.13
C VAL A 9 74.36 -6.82 13.79
N LEU A 10 73.84 -7.50 12.75
CA LEU A 10 74.26 -8.86 12.39
C LEU A 10 75.50 -8.86 11.47
N ARG A 11 76.41 -9.82 11.66
CA ARG A 11 77.59 -10.01 10.78
C ARG A 11 77.21 -10.71 9.48
N THR A 12 78.03 -10.56 8.45
CA THR A 12 77.76 -11.11 7.09
C THR A 12 77.51 -12.62 7.05
N ARG A 13 78.12 -13.39 7.96
CA ARG A 13 77.88 -14.83 8.09
C ARG A 13 76.50 -15.13 8.69
N GLU A 14 76.12 -14.42 9.75
CA GLU A 14 74.83 -14.55 10.44
C GLU A 14 73.67 -14.11 9.53
N LEU A 15 73.89 -13.10 8.70
CA LEU A 15 72.92 -12.67 7.69
C LEU A 15 72.70 -13.74 6.60
N ARG A 16 73.74 -14.45 6.17
CA ARG A 16 73.61 -15.57 5.22
C ARG A 16 72.86 -16.76 5.83
N GLU A 17 73.21 -17.13 7.06
CA GLU A 17 72.51 -18.20 7.79
C GLU A 17 71.04 -17.85 8.04
N LEU A 18 70.72 -16.57 8.25
CA LEU A 18 69.34 -16.09 8.33
C LEU A 18 68.62 -16.12 6.98
N LEU A 19 69.30 -15.75 5.89
CA LEU A 19 68.75 -15.79 4.53
C LEU A 19 68.44 -17.21 4.04
N GLU A 20 69.21 -18.19 4.51
CA GLU A 20 68.99 -19.61 4.22
C GLU A 20 67.88 -20.23 5.09
N ASP A 21 67.51 -19.59 6.20
CA ASP A 21 66.47 -20.06 7.14
C ASP A 21 65.15 -19.28 6.98
N GLU A 22 64.31 -19.78 6.08
CA GLU A 22 63.00 -19.19 5.79
C GLU A 22 62.08 -19.12 7.03
N HIS A 23 62.22 -20.05 7.97
CA HIS A 23 61.40 -20.06 9.18
C HIS A 23 61.78 -18.93 10.12
N LYS A 24 63.07 -18.63 10.28
CA LYS A 24 63.53 -17.48 11.07
C LYS A 24 63.10 -16.16 10.43
N ILE A 25 63.20 -16.03 9.11
CA ILE A 25 62.71 -14.83 8.40
C ILE A 25 61.20 -14.66 8.63
N ASN A 26 60.41 -15.70 8.41
CA ASN A 26 58.96 -15.67 8.62
C ASN A 26 58.59 -15.34 10.07
N HIS A 27 59.34 -15.84 11.04
CA HIS A 27 59.15 -15.50 12.45
C HIS A 27 59.39 -14.01 12.71
N ILE A 28 60.52 -13.46 12.24
CA ILE A 28 60.83 -12.02 12.38
C ILE A 28 59.75 -11.15 11.70
N VAL A 29 59.28 -11.54 10.52
CA VAL A 29 58.20 -10.84 9.81
C VAL A 29 56.89 -10.88 10.61
N ARG A 30 56.52 -12.03 11.20
CA ARG A 30 55.33 -12.13 12.05
C ARG A 30 55.45 -11.31 13.35
N CYS A 31 56.66 -11.16 13.86
CA CYS A 31 56.96 -10.34 15.03
C CYS A 31 57.08 -8.84 14.69
N SER A 32 57.09 -8.47 13.41
CA SER A 32 57.13 -7.08 12.97
C SER A 32 55.89 -6.32 13.42
N GLU A 33 56.10 -5.11 13.95
CA GLU A 33 55.02 -4.22 14.38
C GLU A 33 54.01 -3.92 13.27
N LYS A 34 54.48 -3.79 12.02
CA LYS A 34 53.61 -3.59 10.85
C LYS A 34 52.70 -4.80 10.60
N PHE A 35 53.24 -6.02 10.66
CA PHE A 35 52.48 -7.25 10.46
C PHE A 35 51.48 -7.47 11.61
N GLN A 36 51.92 -7.28 12.86
CA GLN A 36 51.05 -7.37 14.03
C GLN A 36 49.95 -6.30 14.01
N GLY A 37 50.26 -5.08 13.55
CA GLY A 37 49.27 -4.01 13.37
C GLY A 37 48.20 -4.39 12.37
N LEU A 38 48.58 -4.94 11.21
CA LEU A 38 47.65 -5.46 10.21
C LEU A 38 46.81 -6.62 10.75
N GLN A 39 47.43 -7.53 11.50
CA GLN A 39 46.73 -8.66 12.11
C GLN A 39 45.68 -8.19 13.12
N ARG A 40 46.02 -7.23 14.00
CA ARG A 40 45.07 -6.60 14.92
C ARG A 40 43.94 -5.87 14.20
N ALA A 41 44.26 -5.14 13.12
CA ALA A 41 43.25 -4.46 12.31
C ALA A 41 42.28 -5.46 11.64
N LYS A 42 42.81 -6.58 11.11
CA LYS A 42 42.01 -7.68 10.58
C LYS A 42 41.08 -8.26 11.64
N GLU A 43 41.58 -8.53 12.84
CA GLU A 43 40.78 -9.08 13.94
C GLU A 43 39.68 -8.10 14.38
N LYS A 44 40.00 -6.80 14.53
CA LYS A 44 39.01 -5.75 14.84
C LYS A 44 37.92 -5.70 13.77
N MET A 45 38.29 -5.75 12.49
CA MET A 45 37.34 -5.75 11.37
C MET A 45 36.49 -7.02 11.36
N LEU A 46 37.09 -8.18 11.63
CA LEU A 46 36.37 -9.47 11.67
C LEU A 46 35.32 -9.48 12.79
N LEU A 47 35.69 -9.02 13.99
CA LEU A 47 34.78 -8.90 15.12
C LEU A 47 33.65 -7.91 14.83
N SER A 48 33.97 -6.75 14.24
CA SER A 48 32.97 -5.76 13.82
C SER A 48 32.00 -6.32 12.78
N ASN A 49 32.51 -6.99 11.74
CA ASN A 49 31.69 -7.63 10.72
C ASN A 49 30.81 -8.73 11.31
N GLN A 50 31.34 -9.55 12.20
CA GLN A 50 30.57 -10.60 12.86
C GLN A 50 29.43 -10.02 13.70
N LYS A 51 29.68 -8.94 14.45
CA LYS A 51 28.64 -8.23 15.22
C LYS A 51 27.56 -7.70 14.28
N LEU A 52 27.95 -6.98 13.23
CA LEU A 52 27.02 -6.40 12.26
C LEU A 52 26.21 -7.48 11.53
N ALA A 53 26.84 -8.60 11.16
CA ALA A 53 26.16 -9.71 10.51
C ALA A 53 25.10 -10.33 11.43
N LYS A 54 25.43 -10.55 12.71
CA LYS A 54 24.47 -11.05 13.71
C LYS A 54 23.29 -10.10 13.89
N GLU A 55 23.54 -8.81 14.04
CA GLU A 55 22.50 -7.79 14.18
C GLU A 55 21.63 -7.71 12.92
N THR A 56 22.24 -7.64 11.74
CA THR A 56 21.54 -7.59 10.44
C THR A 56 20.66 -8.80 10.23
N LEU A 57 21.15 -10.01 10.53
CA LEU A 57 20.37 -11.24 10.41
C LEU A 57 19.18 -11.23 11.38
N SER A 58 19.38 -10.79 12.63
CA SER A 58 18.31 -10.70 13.63
C SER A 58 17.23 -9.66 13.27
N GLN A 59 17.61 -8.55 12.63
CA GLN A 59 16.68 -7.53 12.17
C GLN A 59 15.97 -7.95 10.89
N LYS A 60 16.64 -8.67 9.99
CA LYS A 60 16.07 -9.13 8.73
C LYS A 60 14.86 -10.04 8.92
N SER A 61 14.87 -10.93 9.91
CA SER A 61 13.70 -11.75 10.23
C SER A 61 12.54 -10.89 10.72
N LYS A 62 12.78 -10.04 11.73
CA LYS A 62 11.77 -9.11 12.28
C LYS A 62 11.16 -8.21 11.20
N PHE A 63 11.97 -7.70 10.28
CA PHE A 63 11.48 -6.86 9.17
C PHE A 63 10.59 -7.64 8.21
N LYS A 64 10.91 -8.90 7.91
CA LYS A 64 10.05 -9.76 7.10
C LYS A 64 8.70 -9.99 7.78
N ASP A 65 8.71 -10.28 9.08
CA ASP A 65 7.50 -10.52 9.85
C ASP A 65 6.63 -9.25 9.92
N ALA A 66 7.24 -8.09 10.17
CA ALA A 66 6.55 -6.81 10.14
C ALA A 66 5.96 -6.48 8.76
N LYS A 67 6.69 -6.77 7.68
CA LYS A 67 6.19 -6.59 6.30
C LYS A 67 5.01 -7.50 6.02
N LEU A 68 5.04 -8.75 6.49
CA LEU A 68 3.93 -9.69 6.35
C LEU A 68 2.71 -9.20 7.14
N LEU A 69 2.88 -8.81 8.40
CA LEU A 69 1.81 -8.29 9.24
C LEU A 69 1.18 -7.04 8.61
N LEU A 70 2.01 -6.14 8.08
CA LEU A 70 1.53 -4.94 7.39
C LEU A 70 0.70 -5.31 6.15
N ALA A 71 1.16 -6.26 5.34
CA ALA A 71 0.41 -6.74 4.17
C ALA A 71 -0.95 -7.35 4.58
N MET A 72 -0.98 -8.13 5.67
CA MET A 72 -2.23 -8.66 6.23
C MET A 72 -3.18 -7.54 6.66
N LYS A 73 -2.69 -6.50 7.32
CA LYS A 73 -3.50 -5.34 7.73
C LYS A 73 -4.04 -4.54 6.55
N TYR A 74 -3.25 -4.35 5.49
CA TYR A 74 -3.75 -3.75 4.26
C TYR A 74 -4.85 -4.61 3.60
N GLN A 75 -4.69 -5.93 3.61
CA GLN A 75 -5.71 -6.83 3.08
C GLN A 75 -7.01 -6.78 3.91
N GLU A 76 -6.92 -6.71 5.24
CA GLU A 76 -8.08 -6.52 6.13
C GLU A 76 -8.78 -5.18 5.84
N LEU A 77 -8.02 -4.10 5.69
CA LEU A 77 -8.55 -2.78 5.37
C LEU A 77 -9.29 -2.77 4.03
N GLU A 78 -8.72 -3.40 2.99
CA GLU A 78 -9.36 -3.47 1.68
C GLU A 78 -10.68 -4.25 1.73
N LYS A 79 -10.74 -5.35 2.50
CA LYS A 79 -12.00 -6.08 2.73
C LYS A 79 -13.04 -5.19 3.40
N LEU A 80 -12.67 -4.45 4.45
CA LEU A 80 -13.58 -3.54 5.14
C LEU A 80 -14.06 -2.42 4.24
N ARG A 81 -13.17 -1.84 3.42
CA ARG A 81 -13.51 -0.83 2.43
C ARG A 81 -14.54 -1.36 1.43
N SER A 82 -14.33 -2.57 0.90
CA SER A 82 -15.27 -3.21 -0.01
C SER A 82 -16.64 -3.44 0.64
N ILE A 83 -16.68 -3.88 1.89
CA ILE A 83 -17.94 -4.05 2.64
C ILE A 83 -18.65 -2.71 2.81
N ILE A 84 -17.94 -1.66 3.22
CA ILE A 84 -18.51 -0.32 3.42
C ILE A 84 -19.06 0.21 2.10
N GLN A 85 -18.30 0.07 1.01
CA GLN A 85 -18.73 0.49 -0.32
C GLN A 85 -20.01 -0.25 -0.76
N ALA A 86 -20.06 -1.57 -0.62
CA ALA A 86 -21.24 -2.36 -0.96
C ALA A 86 -22.47 -1.95 -0.11
N LYS A 87 -22.28 -1.66 1.18
CA LYS A 87 -23.36 -1.15 2.05
C LYS A 87 -23.81 0.25 1.63
N GLN A 88 -22.88 1.11 1.24
CA GLN A 88 -23.18 2.45 0.76
C GLN A 88 -23.96 2.42 -0.55
N GLU A 89 -23.57 1.57 -1.50
CA GLU A 89 -24.29 1.35 -2.77
C GLU A 89 -25.71 0.82 -2.50
N GLN A 90 -25.86 -0.16 -1.61
CA GLN A 90 -27.18 -0.67 -1.21
C GLN A 90 -28.08 0.40 -0.60
N LEU A 91 -27.53 1.27 0.25
CA LEU A 91 -28.28 2.37 0.86
C LEU A 91 -28.61 3.44 -0.19
N ALA A 92 -27.67 3.77 -1.06
CA ALA A 92 -27.87 4.74 -2.14
C ALA A 92 -28.99 4.28 -3.09
N GLU A 93 -29.06 2.99 -3.41
CA GLU A 93 -30.14 2.42 -4.22
C GLU A 93 -31.48 2.48 -3.48
N LYS A 94 -31.55 1.93 -2.26
CA LYS A 94 -32.78 1.86 -1.45
C LYS A 94 -33.41 3.22 -1.14
N TYR A 95 -32.57 4.22 -0.90
CA TYR A 95 -33.01 5.58 -0.58
C TYR A 95 -32.85 6.53 -1.77
N SER A 96 -32.67 6.01 -2.98
CA SER A 96 -32.66 6.84 -4.18
C SER A 96 -34.03 7.45 -4.41
N VAL A 97 -34.03 8.70 -4.88
CA VAL A 97 -35.26 9.40 -5.30
C VAL A 97 -36.00 8.59 -6.37
N HIS A 98 -35.25 7.96 -7.28
CA HIS A 98 -35.77 7.10 -8.31
C HIS A 98 -36.48 5.85 -7.74
N TYR A 99 -35.88 5.16 -6.76
CA TYR A 99 -36.54 4.03 -6.10
C TYR A 99 -37.82 4.47 -5.38
N ALA A 100 -37.81 5.62 -4.72
CA ALA A 100 -39.01 6.19 -4.09
C ALA A 100 -40.12 6.49 -5.14
N GLN A 101 -39.78 7.06 -6.29
CA GLN A 101 -40.70 7.29 -7.41
C GLN A 101 -41.31 5.98 -7.92
N GLN A 102 -40.48 4.96 -8.19
CA GLN A 102 -40.95 3.65 -8.63
C GLN A 102 -41.86 2.97 -7.60
N CYS A 103 -41.52 3.06 -6.31
CA CYS A 103 -42.34 2.52 -5.22
C CYS A 103 -43.72 3.22 -5.15
N LEU A 104 -43.75 4.55 -5.30
CA LEU A 104 -45.00 5.31 -5.34
C LEU A 104 -45.86 4.90 -6.54
N LEU A 105 -45.26 4.79 -7.73
CA LEU A 105 -45.97 4.39 -8.95
C LEU A 105 -46.60 3.00 -8.80
N LYS A 106 -45.85 2.01 -8.31
CA LYS A 106 -46.37 0.66 -8.03
C LYS A 106 -47.57 0.69 -7.08
N LYS A 107 -47.51 1.51 -6.01
CA LYS A 107 -48.60 1.67 -5.04
C LYS A 107 -49.81 2.43 -5.57
N ILE A 108 -49.65 3.22 -6.64
CA ILE A 108 -50.74 3.90 -7.34
C ILE A 108 -51.45 2.88 -8.23
N ASN A 109 -50.70 2.17 -9.08
CA ASN A 109 -51.26 1.16 -9.99
C ASN A 109 -51.98 0.04 -9.21
N HIS A 110 -51.37 -0.46 -8.13
CA HIS A 110 -52.06 -1.45 -7.28
C HIS A 110 -53.35 -0.91 -6.65
N ALA A 111 -53.40 0.38 -6.28
CA ALA A 111 -54.63 0.96 -5.73
C ALA A 111 -55.72 1.12 -6.80
N GLU A 112 -55.32 1.35 -8.05
CA GLU A 112 -56.21 1.39 -9.21
C GLU A 112 -56.81 -0.01 -9.48
N GLU A 113 -55.97 -1.04 -9.54
CA GLU A 113 -56.39 -2.45 -9.68
C GLU A 113 -57.37 -2.86 -8.57
N GLU A 114 -57.07 -2.53 -7.30
CA GLU A 114 -57.99 -2.82 -6.19
C GLU A 114 -59.31 -2.05 -6.30
N CYS A 115 -59.29 -0.80 -6.79
CA CYS A 115 -60.51 -0.05 -7.05
C CYS A 115 -61.36 -0.68 -8.15
N GLU A 116 -60.74 -1.20 -9.21
CA GLU A 116 -61.44 -1.92 -10.28
C GLU A 116 -62.10 -3.21 -9.75
N LEU A 117 -61.40 -3.97 -8.91
CA LEU A 117 -61.96 -5.16 -8.27
C LEU A 117 -63.13 -4.83 -7.33
N LEU A 118 -63.00 -3.75 -6.54
CA LEU A 118 -64.10 -3.28 -5.68
C LEU A 118 -65.32 -2.87 -6.52
N LEU A 119 -65.10 -2.18 -7.63
CA LEU A 119 -66.16 -1.78 -8.55
C LEU A 119 -66.85 -3.01 -9.17
N GLN A 120 -66.07 -3.99 -9.62
CA GLN A 120 -66.60 -5.23 -10.20
C GLN A 120 -67.49 -5.97 -9.19
N ARG A 121 -67.00 -6.21 -7.97
CA ARG A 121 -67.79 -6.87 -6.90
C ARG A 121 -69.06 -6.12 -6.55
N PHE A 122 -69.03 -4.78 -6.60
CA PHE A 122 -70.23 -3.97 -6.38
C PHE A 122 -71.25 -4.14 -7.50
N VAL A 123 -70.81 -4.16 -8.77
CA VAL A 123 -71.67 -4.38 -9.94
C VAL A 123 -72.28 -5.79 -9.94
N GLU A 124 -71.52 -6.78 -9.47
CA GLU A 124 -71.98 -8.17 -9.28
C GLU A 124 -72.93 -8.34 -8.08
N GLY A 125 -73.11 -7.30 -7.27
CA GLY A 125 -73.97 -7.31 -6.09
C GLY A 125 -73.38 -8.01 -4.86
N GLU A 126 -72.08 -8.33 -4.89
CA GLU A 126 -71.38 -9.02 -3.79
C GLU A 126 -71.09 -8.10 -2.60
N THR A 127 -71.19 -6.78 -2.77
CA THR A 127 -70.89 -5.79 -1.73
C THR A 127 -72.03 -4.79 -1.56
N LEU A 128 -72.30 -4.43 -0.29
CA LEU A 128 -73.28 -3.40 0.04
C LEU A 128 -72.75 -2.01 -0.34
N LEU A 129 -73.65 -1.13 -0.80
CA LEU A 129 -73.30 0.23 -1.24
C LEU A 129 -72.48 1.01 -0.20
N ALA A 130 -72.87 0.95 1.08
CA ALA A 130 -72.14 1.66 2.14
C ALA A 130 -70.69 1.18 2.28
N VAL A 131 -70.48 -0.15 2.26
CA VAL A 131 -69.15 -0.77 2.38
C VAL A 131 -68.28 -0.48 1.16
N PHE A 132 -68.88 -0.52 -0.03
CA PHE A 132 -68.22 -0.15 -1.27
C PHE A 132 -67.76 1.31 -1.22
N LEU A 133 -68.64 2.25 -0.89
CA LEU A 133 -68.32 3.68 -0.87
C LEU A 133 -67.20 4.00 0.13
N ASP A 134 -67.25 3.45 1.35
CA ASP A 134 -66.21 3.66 2.35
C ASP A 134 -64.84 3.18 1.86
N SER A 135 -64.79 1.99 1.24
CA SER A 135 -63.54 1.38 0.75
C SER A 135 -63.01 2.08 -0.52
N PHE A 136 -63.89 2.36 -1.47
CA PHE A 136 -63.55 2.97 -2.75
C PHE A 136 -63.11 4.43 -2.57
N LEU A 137 -63.86 5.24 -1.82
CA LEU A 137 -63.52 6.64 -1.59
C LEU A 137 -62.24 6.78 -0.77
N SER A 138 -62.00 5.90 0.20
CA SER A 138 -60.76 5.90 0.96
C SER A 138 -59.55 5.51 0.09
N SER A 139 -59.69 4.50 -0.78
CA SER A 139 -58.65 4.11 -1.75
C SER A 139 -58.35 5.22 -2.76
N GLN A 140 -59.38 5.79 -3.38
CA GLN A 140 -59.27 6.93 -4.31
C GLN A 140 -58.57 8.13 -3.66
N LYS A 141 -58.96 8.49 -2.43
CA LYS A 141 -58.29 9.56 -1.68
C LYS A 141 -56.79 9.27 -1.50
N GLN A 142 -56.44 8.04 -1.11
CA GLN A 142 -55.02 7.63 -0.96
C GLN A 142 -54.27 7.65 -2.29
N GLN A 143 -54.90 7.21 -3.39
CA GLN A 143 -54.33 7.24 -4.73
C GLN A 143 -54.04 8.67 -5.19
N HIS A 144 -55.00 9.59 -5.04
CA HIS A 144 -54.81 11.01 -5.37
C HIS A 144 -53.70 11.66 -4.53
N ILE A 145 -53.62 11.37 -3.24
CA ILE A 145 -52.52 11.85 -2.39
C ILE A 145 -51.16 11.38 -2.93
N LYS A 146 -51.04 10.08 -3.27
CA LYS A 146 -49.79 9.52 -3.83
C LYS A 146 -49.44 10.12 -5.19
N LEU A 147 -50.42 10.39 -6.05
CA LEU A 147 -50.23 11.07 -7.33
C LEU A 147 -49.66 12.48 -7.15
N VAL A 148 -50.21 13.25 -6.20
CA VAL A 148 -49.67 14.57 -5.86
C VAL A 148 -48.25 14.47 -5.29
N LEU A 149 -47.99 13.50 -4.41
CA LEU A 149 -46.65 13.25 -3.88
C LEU A 149 -45.65 12.90 -4.99
N LEU A 150 -46.03 12.04 -5.93
CA LEU A 150 -45.19 11.65 -7.07
C LEU A 150 -44.86 12.87 -7.95
N LYS A 151 -45.87 13.67 -8.29
CA LYS A 151 -45.68 14.91 -9.07
C LYS A 151 -44.75 15.88 -8.36
N LYS A 152 -44.94 16.11 -7.05
CA LYS A 152 -44.07 17.00 -6.26
C LYS A 152 -42.64 16.48 -6.15
N LEU A 153 -42.46 15.16 -6.09
CA LEU A 153 -41.15 14.52 -6.08
C LEU A 153 -40.44 14.73 -7.44
N GLN A 154 -41.15 14.56 -8.56
CA GLN A 154 -40.63 14.83 -9.91
C GLN A 154 -40.22 16.29 -10.10
N GLU A 155 -41.08 17.25 -9.74
CA GLU A 155 -40.79 18.70 -9.80
C GLU A 155 -39.47 19.05 -9.06
N ARG A 156 -39.26 18.50 -7.86
CA ARG A 156 -38.02 18.71 -7.10
C ARG A 156 -36.79 18.07 -7.73
N THR A 157 -36.96 16.99 -8.49
CA THR A 157 -35.86 16.28 -9.13
C THR A 157 -35.43 17.03 -10.40
N GLU A 158 -36.39 17.53 -11.17
CA GLU A 158 -36.20 18.36 -12.36
C GLU A 158 -35.55 19.71 -12.02
N LEU A 159 -35.99 20.37 -10.95
CA LEU A 159 -35.38 21.61 -10.46
C LEU A 159 -33.90 21.42 -10.12
N LYS A 160 -33.58 20.32 -9.41
CA LYS A 160 -32.19 19.99 -9.06
C LYS A 160 -31.33 19.67 -10.28
N SER A 161 -31.90 19.07 -11.33
CA SER A 161 -31.17 18.87 -12.59
C SER A 161 -30.95 20.17 -13.36
N ALA A 162 -31.90 21.10 -13.30
CA ALA A 162 -31.80 22.41 -13.95
C ALA A 162 -30.77 23.32 -13.24
N GLU A 163 -30.74 23.33 -11.90
CA GLU A 163 -29.75 24.08 -11.12
C GLU A 163 -28.31 23.62 -11.43
N ARG A 164 -28.07 22.30 -11.55
CA ARG A 164 -26.75 21.77 -11.94
C ARG A 164 -26.31 22.13 -13.37
N LEU A 165 -27.24 22.49 -14.25
CA LEU A 165 -26.94 22.95 -15.61
C LEU A 165 -26.70 24.46 -15.68
N SER A 166 -27.13 25.23 -14.66
CA SER A 166 -26.93 26.68 -14.57
C SER A 166 -25.61 27.12 -13.90
N GLU A 167 -24.92 26.21 -13.20
CA GLU A 167 -23.57 26.44 -12.69
C GLU A 167 -22.51 26.16 -13.78
N ILE A 168 -22.47 27.02 -14.81
CA ILE A 168 -21.29 27.16 -15.68
C ILE A 168 -20.48 28.34 -15.15
N PRO A 169 -19.30 28.14 -14.55
CA PRO A 169 -18.38 29.25 -14.27
C PRO A 169 -17.89 29.85 -15.60
N PRO A 170 -17.69 31.17 -15.70
CA PRO A 170 -17.28 31.81 -16.94
C PRO A 170 -15.96 31.22 -17.43
N GLN A 171 -16.00 30.81 -18.70
CA GLN A 171 -14.88 30.31 -19.47
C GLN A 171 -13.72 31.33 -19.44
N TYR A 172 -12.63 30.97 -18.75
CA TYR A 172 -11.32 31.51 -19.08
C TYR A 172 -10.57 30.47 -19.90
N PHE A 173 -10.22 30.88 -21.11
CA PHE A 173 -9.36 30.17 -22.05
C PHE A 173 -8.10 29.64 -21.35
N SER A 174 -7.87 28.33 -21.43
CA SER A 174 -6.51 27.81 -21.54
C SER A 174 -6.50 26.52 -22.36
N VAL A 175 -5.51 26.46 -23.23
CA VAL A 175 -5.44 25.69 -24.46
C VAL A 175 -5.05 24.23 -24.21
N GLY A 176 -5.79 23.30 -24.82
CA GLY A 176 -5.31 22.01 -25.33
C GLY A 176 -4.84 20.96 -24.32
N PHE A 177 -5.55 19.82 -24.22
CA PHE A 177 -5.22 18.62 -24.98
C PHE A 177 -6.23 17.50 -24.69
N HIS A 178 -6.61 16.81 -25.76
CA HIS A 178 -7.53 15.68 -25.84
C HIS A 178 -6.89 14.43 -25.21
N GLN A 179 -7.56 13.76 -24.27
CA GLN A 179 -7.29 12.34 -23.99
C GLN A 179 -8.52 11.71 -23.30
N GLN A 180 -9.48 11.24 -24.08
CA GLN A 180 -9.54 9.86 -24.58
C GLN A 180 -9.28 8.83 -23.48
N ILE A 181 -10.41 8.34 -22.98
CA ILE A 181 -10.59 7.14 -22.18
C ILE A 181 -9.81 6.00 -22.86
N HIS A 182 -8.74 5.53 -22.22
CA HIS A 182 -8.19 4.21 -22.47
C HIS A 182 -7.82 3.57 -21.14
N ASN A 183 -8.65 2.59 -20.75
CA ASN A 183 -8.27 1.54 -19.84
C ASN A 183 -7.07 0.80 -20.46
N HIS A 184 -5.88 1.01 -19.91
CA HIS A 184 -4.77 0.10 -20.10
C HIS A 184 -4.11 -0.20 -18.76
N CYS A 185 -4.36 -1.42 -18.31
CA CYS A 185 -3.56 -2.20 -17.39
C CYS A 185 -2.08 -2.13 -17.79
N LEU A 186 -1.19 -1.73 -16.87
CA LEU A 186 0.26 -1.78 -17.04
C LEU A 186 0.94 -1.84 -15.66
N PRO A 187 2.20 -2.31 -15.58
CA PRO A 187 2.49 -3.65 -15.11
C PRO A 187 3.27 -3.66 -13.79
N VAL A 188 3.54 -4.87 -13.30
CA VAL A 188 4.45 -5.21 -12.21
C VAL A 188 5.71 -4.31 -12.22
N CYS A 189 5.81 -3.42 -11.23
CA CYS A 189 7.03 -2.68 -10.93
C CYS A 189 7.72 -3.31 -9.71
N ASN A 190 8.88 -3.89 -9.99
CA ASN A 190 9.82 -4.40 -8.99
C ASN A 190 10.40 -3.23 -8.18
N LEU A 191 10.24 -3.31 -6.85
CA LEU A 191 11.04 -2.73 -5.75
C LEU A 191 11.77 -1.39 -6.03
N THR A 192 11.34 -0.33 -5.34
CA THR A 192 12.14 0.39 -4.33
C THR A 192 11.19 1.20 -3.45
N THR A 193 11.46 1.22 -2.14
CA THR A 193 10.73 1.88 -1.06
C THR A 193 10.16 3.25 -1.45
N ALA A 194 8.83 3.35 -1.47
CA ALA A 194 8.12 4.62 -1.35
C ALA A 194 6.91 4.36 -0.43
N PHE A 195 6.84 5.11 0.66
CA PHE A 195 5.62 5.20 1.46
C PHE A 195 4.54 5.82 0.57
N VAL A 196 3.61 5.00 0.11
CA VAL A 196 2.39 5.51 -0.54
C VAL A 196 1.42 5.86 0.59
N LEU A 197 1.32 7.16 0.90
CA LEU A 197 0.16 7.64 1.65
C LEU A 197 -1.10 7.39 0.80
N PRO A 198 -2.19 6.88 1.38
CA PRO A 198 -3.47 6.82 0.69
C PRO A 198 -3.91 8.25 0.32
N ALA A 199 -3.93 8.55 -0.98
CA ALA A 199 -4.57 9.75 -1.47
C ALA A 199 -6.09 9.59 -1.30
N CYS A 200 -6.62 10.07 -0.17
CA CYS A 200 -8.05 10.26 0.02
C CYS A 200 -8.49 11.50 -0.77
N CYS A 201 -8.70 11.35 -2.07
CA CYS A 201 -9.35 12.37 -2.89
C CYS A 201 -10.83 12.02 -3.03
N HIS A 202 -11.65 12.50 -2.09
CA HIS A 202 -13.07 12.70 -2.36
C HIS A 202 -13.42 14.14 -2.02
N SER A 203 -13.62 14.92 -3.08
CA SER A 203 -14.19 16.26 -3.03
C SER A 203 -15.63 16.16 -2.52
N LEU A 204 -15.86 16.57 -1.27
CA LEU A 204 -17.21 16.80 -0.76
C LEU A 204 -17.27 18.24 -0.26
N THR A 205 -17.89 19.07 -1.09
CA THR A 205 -18.38 20.40 -0.76
C THR A 205 -19.41 20.31 0.37
N SER A 206 -19.17 21.14 1.40
CA SER A 206 -20.08 21.56 2.49
C SER A 206 -20.73 20.48 3.38
N LEU A 207 -20.23 20.34 4.62
CA LEU A 207 -20.93 20.66 5.89
C LEU A 207 -19.99 20.43 7.11
N PRO A 208 -20.28 21.01 8.29
CA PRO A 208 -19.25 21.40 9.26
C PRO A 208 -18.98 20.39 10.37
N ILE A 209 -17.72 20.44 10.82
CA ILE A 209 -17.18 20.07 12.15
C ILE A 209 -17.48 18.64 12.62
N LEU A 210 -16.55 17.74 12.31
CA LEU A 210 -16.23 16.60 13.17
C LEU A 210 -14.69 16.44 13.22
N PRO A 211 -14.08 16.15 14.37
CA PRO A 211 -12.62 16.19 14.49
C PRO A 211 -11.98 15.09 13.65
N ARG A 212 -10.93 15.44 12.91
CA ARG A 212 -9.99 14.47 12.31
C ARG A 212 -9.60 13.42 13.36
N PRO A 213 -9.54 12.13 13.02
CA PRO A 213 -8.87 11.17 13.89
C PRO A 213 -7.38 11.51 13.86
N PHE A 214 -6.93 12.21 14.89
CA PHE A 214 -5.52 12.23 15.27
C PHE A 214 -5.13 10.78 15.52
N LEU A 215 -4.21 10.25 14.71
CA LEU A 215 -3.47 9.06 15.10
C LEU A 215 -2.74 9.42 16.39
N LEU A 216 -3.23 8.91 17.51
CA LEU A 216 -2.58 9.01 18.80
C LEU A 216 -1.18 8.38 18.69
N PRO A 217 -0.14 9.02 19.26
CA PRO A 217 1.17 8.44 19.36
C PRO A 217 1.09 7.24 20.31
N PHE A 218 1.60 6.09 19.88
CA PHE A 218 1.69 4.89 20.70
C PHE A 218 2.34 5.23 22.05
N GLY A 219 1.56 5.07 23.11
CA GLY A 219 1.98 5.28 24.49
C GLY A 219 3.01 4.24 24.94
N ALA A 220 4.04 4.78 25.61
CA ALA A 220 4.94 4.20 26.58
C ALA A 220 4.89 2.67 26.82
N HIS A 221 5.93 1.98 26.32
CA HIS A 221 6.60 0.97 27.14
C HIS A 221 7.97 1.49 27.54
N ILE A 222 8.12 1.66 28.86
CA ILE A 222 9.33 2.08 29.55
C ILE A 222 10.32 0.90 29.59
N HIS A 223 11.60 1.24 29.37
CA HIS A 223 12.86 0.50 29.52
C HIS A 223 13.46 -0.33 28.37
N THR A 224 14.61 0.21 27.93
CA THR A 224 15.81 -0.42 27.35
C THR A 224 15.74 -0.96 25.92
N ALA A 225 15.71 -0.05 24.95
CA ALA A 225 16.51 -0.22 23.73
C ALA A 225 16.93 1.14 23.22
N GLN A 226 18.25 1.37 23.17
CA GLN A 226 18.85 2.56 22.59
C GLN A 226 18.30 2.78 21.18
N CYS A 227 17.74 3.97 20.96
CA CYS A 227 17.60 4.55 19.64
C CYS A 227 19.01 4.54 19.01
N PRO A 228 19.23 4.01 17.78
CA PRO A 228 20.49 4.22 17.09
C PRO A 228 20.48 5.67 16.59
N GLN A 229 20.69 6.60 17.51
CA GLN A 229 21.13 7.93 17.17
C GLN A 229 22.52 7.79 16.56
N HIS A 230 22.67 8.33 15.35
CA HIS A 230 23.94 8.76 14.81
C HIS A 230 24.98 7.63 14.68
N LEU A 231 24.97 6.94 13.53
CA LEU A 231 26.16 6.23 13.05
C LEU A 231 27.23 7.27 12.70
N SER A 232 27.91 7.77 13.75
CA SER A 232 29.17 8.47 13.63
C SER A 232 30.19 7.48 13.09
N LEU A 233 30.51 7.63 11.80
CA LEU A 233 31.65 6.97 11.19
C LEU A 233 32.92 7.57 11.83
N CYS A 234 33.40 6.95 12.91
CA CYS A 234 34.74 7.24 13.43
C CYS A 234 35.76 6.67 12.46
N PHE A 235 36.16 7.48 11.48
CA PHE A 235 37.45 7.34 10.83
C PHE A 235 38.49 7.93 11.79
N ASP A 236 39.08 7.07 12.62
CA ASP A 236 40.30 7.43 13.34
C ASP A 236 41.38 7.77 12.30
N HIS A 237 41.87 9.01 12.39
CA HIS A 237 42.91 9.58 11.55
C HIS A 237 44.14 8.66 11.48
N ILE A 238 44.46 8.21 10.27
CA ILE A 238 45.83 7.89 9.89
C ILE A 238 46.17 8.81 8.71
N GLU A 239 47.25 9.56 8.87
CA GLU A 239 47.76 10.59 7.98
C GLU A 239 47.74 10.18 6.51
N SER A 240 47.17 11.06 5.69
CA SER A 240 47.20 11.02 4.24
C SER A 240 48.51 11.62 3.72
N PRO A 241 49.09 11.03 2.66
CA PRO A 241 49.64 11.85 1.60
C PRO A 241 49.01 11.53 0.24
N HIS A 242 48.36 12.57 -0.29
CA HIS A 242 48.03 12.87 -1.68
C HIS A 242 46.88 12.14 -2.42
N PRO A 243 46.14 12.88 -3.29
CA PRO A 243 44.88 12.44 -3.86
C PRO A 243 45.10 11.78 -5.22
N GLY A 244 44.66 10.53 -5.36
CA GLY A 244 44.59 9.91 -6.68
C GLY A 244 44.38 8.42 -6.65
N LYS A 245 43.20 8.01 -7.13
CA LYS A 245 42.85 6.64 -7.57
C LYS A 245 42.51 5.64 -6.44
N PHE A 246 41.24 5.62 -6.07
CA PHE A 246 40.63 4.41 -5.49
C PHE A 246 40.63 3.28 -6.53
N PRO A 247 41.01 2.04 -6.19
CA PRO A 247 40.81 0.89 -7.07
C PRO A 247 39.31 0.59 -7.16
N LYS A 248 38.72 0.83 -8.34
CA LYS A 248 37.38 0.36 -8.70
C LYS A 248 37.37 -1.17 -8.65
N TRP A 249 36.54 -1.75 -7.79
CA TRP A 249 36.22 -3.17 -7.86
C TRP A 249 35.62 -3.50 -9.24
N PRO A 250 36.06 -4.57 -9.93
CA PRO A 250 35.43 -4.95 -11.18
C PRO A 250 34.04 -5.50 -10.89
N THR A 251 33.00 -4.74 -11.25
CA THR A 251 31.63 -5.23 -11.35
C THR A 251 31.56 -6.22 -12.51
N ARG A 252 31.78 -7.52 -12.26
CA ARG A 252 31.38 -8.56 -13.20
C ARG A 252 29.87 -8.83 -13.00
N PRO A 253 29.00 -8.47 -13.95
CA PRO A 253 27.65 -9.01 -13.94
C PRO A 253 27.72 -10.50 -14.24
N VAL A 254 27.40 -11.34 -13.24
CA VAL A 254 27.17 -12.77 -13.47
C VAL A 254 25.85 -12.89 -14.23
N ARG A 255 25.92 -13.19 -15.52
CA ARG A 255 24.77 -13.51 -16.37
C ARG A 255 24.26 -14.89 -15.94
N LEU A 256 23.24 -14.92 -15.09
CA LEU A 256 22.55 -16.17 -14.76
C LEU A 256 21.92 -16.73 -16.04
N GLN A 257 22.33 -17.94 -16.44
CA GLN A 257 21.67 -18.65 -17.54
C GLN A 257 20.27 -19.10 -17.09
N PRO A 258 19.23 -18.97 -17.93
CA PRO A 258 17.91 -19.50 -17.61
C PRO A 258 17.96 -21.03 -17.48
N LEU A 259 17.47 -21.55 -16.36
CA LEU A 259 17.19 -22.97 -16.17
C LEU A 259 16.19 -23.42 -17.26
N LYS A 260 16.62 -24.34 -18.13
CA LYS A 260 15.71 -25.07 -19.02
C LYS A 260 14.78 -25.93 -18.16
N VAL A 261 13.53 -25.50 -18.02
CA VAL A 261 12.47 -26.33 -17.47
C VAL A 261 12.07 -27.33 -18.57
N GLU A 262 12.47 -28.58 -18.39
CA GLU A 262 12.08 -29.68 -19.26
C GLU A 262 10.60 -30.01 -19.00
N HIS A 263 9.73 -29.63 -19.95
CA HIS A 263 8.32 -30.02 -19.93
C HIS A 263 8.22 -31.51 -20.26
N ARG A 264 8.16 -32.34 -19.22
CA ARG A 264 7.88 -33.78 -19.36
C ARG A 264 6.42 -33.95 -19.79
N ARG A 265 6.18 -33.97 -21.10
CA ARG A 265 4.88 -34.36 -21.67
C ARG A 265 4.49 -35.72 -21.11
N HIS A 266 3.34 -35.76 -20.45
CA HIS A 266 2.67 -37.02 -20.12
C HIS A 266 2.31 -37.72 -21.42
N GLN A 267 2.88 -38.89 -21.66
CA GLN A 267 2.42 -39.79 -22.71
C GLN A 267 1.13 -40.45 -22.21
N GLN A 268 0.03 -40.23 -22.94
CA GLN A 268 -1.14 -41.10 -22.89
C GLN A 268 -0.73 -42.47 -23.42
N ALA A 269 -1.00 -43.52 -22.65
CA ALA A 269 -0.97 -44.89 -23.14
C ALA A 269 -2.28 -45.19 -23.91
N PRO A 270 -2.23 -45.94 -25.03
CA PRO A 270 -3.41 -46.39 -25.74
C PRO A 270 -3.96 -47.70 -25.14
N GLN A 271 -5.29 -47.76 -25.10
CA GLN A 271 -6.22 -48.91 -24.97
C GLN A 271 -5.89 -50.02 -23.97
#